data_AF-A0A519MC19-F1
#
_entry.id   AF-A0A519MC19-F1
#
_cell.length_a   1.000
_cell.length_b   1.000
_cell.length_c   1.000
_cell.angle_alpha   90.00
_cell.angle_beta   90.00
_cell.angle_gamma   90.00
#
_symmetry.space_group_name_H-M   'P 1'
#
loop_
_entity.id
_entity.type
_entity.pdbx_description
1 polymer ?
#
loop_
_entity_poly.entity_id
_entity_poly.type
_entity_poly.pdbx_seq_one_letter_code
_entity_poly.pdbx_strand_id
1 'polypeptide(L)' 'MTEEKVILVNEQDEPVGLMPKMEAHEKAVLHRAFSVFIL' A
#
# COMPACT_ATOMS: atom_id res chain seq x y z
N MET A 1 -0.20 -18.46 8.13
CA MET A 1 0.74 -17.40 7.70
C MET A 1 0.01 -16.08 7.89
N THR A 2 0.65 -15.04 8.43
CA THR A 2 0.03 -13.72 8.56
C THR A 2 0.10 -13.01 7.21
N GLU A 3 -1.02 -12.53 6.69
CA GLU A 3 -1.07 -11.81 5.42
C GLU A 3 -0.35 -10.46 5.51
N GLU A 4 0.46 -10.14 4.49
CA GLU A 4 1.11 -8.84 4.34
C GLU A 4 0.05 -7.76 4.09
N LYS A 5 0.13 -6.65 4.82
CA LYS A 5 -0.77 -5.49 4.68
C LYS A 5 -0.02 -4.28 4.13
N VAL A 6 -0.70 -3.48 3.32
CA VAL A 6 -0.22 -2.18 2.82
C VAL A 6 -1.01 -1.05 3.47
N ILE A 7 -0.42 0.15 3.48
CA ILE A 7 -1.07 1.37 3.99
C ILE A 7 -1.84 2.01 2.84
N LEU A 8 -3.16 2.11 2.97
CA LEU A 8 -4.00 2.85 2.03
C LEU A 8 -3.81 4.35 2.26
N VAL A 9 -3.78 5.12 1.18
CA VAL A 9 -3.63 6.58 1.23
C VAL A 9 -4.61 7.28 0.29
N ASN A 10 -4.90 8.54 0.54
CA ASN A 10 -5.56 9.41 -0.44
C ASN A 10 -4.54 10.06 -1.40
N GLU A 11 -5.02 10.91 -2.31
CA GLU A 11 -4.19 11.59 -3.31
C GLU A 11 -3.14 12.54 -2.72
N GLN A 12 -3.30 12.92 -1.44
CA GLN A 12 -2.38 13.77 -0.68
C GLN A 12 -1.39 12.95 0.16
N ASP A 13 -1.29 11.63 -0.07
CA ASP A 13 -0.49 10.69 0.72
C ASP A 13 -0.87 10.70 2.22
N GLU A 14 -2.14 10.96 2.57
CA GLU A 14 -2.61 10.84 3.94
C GLU A 14 -3.13 9.42 4.20
N PRO A 15 -2.78 8.79 5.33
CA PRO A 15 -3.19 7.41 5.62
C PRO A 15 -4.69 7.32 5.90
N VAL A 16 -5.37 6.37 5.23
CA VAL A 16 -6.82 6.14 5.38
C VAL A 16 -7.16 4.73 5.89
N GLY A 17 -6.18 3.82 5.98
CA GLY A 17 -6.40 2.47 6.53
C GLY A 17 -5.33 1.46 6.15
N LEU A 18 -5.63 0.18 6.38
CA LEU A 18 -4.80 -0.96 5.99
C LEU A 18 -5.62 -1.96 5.18
N MET A 19 -4.99 -2.62 4.21
CA MET A 19 -5.62 -3.68 3.40
C MET A 19 -4.61 -4.79 3.11
N PRO A 20 -5.02 -6.06 2.96
CA PRO A 20 -4.16 -7.12 2.44
C PRO A 20 -3.54 -6.71 1.10
N LYS A 21 -2.25 -7.00 0.92
CA LYS A 21 -1.48 -6.58 -0.27
C LYS A 21 -2.11 -7.07 -1.56
N MET A 22 -2.51 -8.34 -1.63
CA MET A 22 -3.09 -8.92 -2.84
C MET A 22 -4.41 -8.24 -3.21
N GLU A 23 -5.30 -8.07 -2.24
CA GLU A 23 -6.58 -7.37 -2.43
C GLU A 23 -6.37 -5.92 -2.90
N ALA A 24 -5.38 -5.22 -2.34
CA ALA A 24 -5.10 -3.85 -2.72
C ALA A 24 -4.66 -3.72 -4.19
N HIS A 25 -3.90 -4.69 -4.70
CA HIS A 25 -3.46 -4.71 -6.10
C HIS A 25 -4.59 -5.15 -7.04
N GLU A 26 -5.37 -6.17 -6.66
CA GLU A 26 -6.51 -6.66 -7.43
C GLU A 26 -7.60 -5.59 -7.62
N LYS A 27 -7.86 -4.81 -6.57
CA LYS A 27 -8.85 -3.71 -6.58
C LYS A 27 -8.28 -2.37 -7.08
N ALA A 28 -6.98 -2.31 -7.41
CA ALA A 28 -6.29 -1.09 -7.83
C ALA A 28 -6.50 0.11 -6.88
N VAL A 29 -6.46 -0.13 -5.57
CA VAL A 29 -6.59 0.94 -4.56
C VAL A 29 -5.25 1.65 -4.31
N LEU A 30 -5.33 2.95 -4.02
CA LEU A 30 -4.15 3.75 -3.74
C LEU A 30 -3.52 3.36 -2.40
N HIS A 31 -2.21 3.10 -2.42
CA HIS A 31 -1.46 2.67 -1.26
C HIS A 31 -0.02 3.20 -1.31
N ARG A 32 0.59 3.37 -0.14
CA ARG A 32 1.95 3.89 0.00
C ARG A 32 2.99 2.83 -0.37
N ALA A 33 4.01 3.24 -1.11
CA ALA A 33 5.16 2.43 -1.48
C ALA A 33 6.46 3.26 -1.37
N PHE A 34 7.61 2.60 -1.45
CA PHE A 34 8.92 3.25 -1.51
C PHE A 34 9.82 2.53 -2.52
N SER A 35 10.86 3.22 -2.98
CA SER A 35 11.91 2.66 -3.82
C SER A 35 13.27 3.09 -3.26
N VAL A 36 14.22 2.16 -3.22
CA VAL A 36 15.59 2.43 -2.75
C VAL A 36 16.52 2.38 -3.94
N PHE A 37 17.36 3.41 -4.09
CA PHE A 37 18.46 3.43 -5.05
C PHE A 37 19.76 3.11 -4.32
N ILE A 38 20.51 2.12 -4.80
CA ILE A 38 21.84 1.77 -4.30
C ILE A 38 22.85 2.31 -5.33
N LEU A 39 23.79 3.14 -4.86
CA LEU A 39 24.84 3.76 -5.69
C LEU A 39 26.05 2.85 -5.84
#